data_AF-A0A510WGJ1-F1
#
_entry.id   AF-A0A510WGJ1-F1
#
_cell.length_a   1.000
_cell.length_b   1.000
_cell.length_c   1.000
_cell.angle_alpha   90.00
_cell.angle_beta   90.00
_cell.angle_gamma   90.00
#
_symmetry.space_group_name_H-M   'P 1'
#
loop_
_entity.id
_entity.type
_entity.pdbx_description
1 polymer ?
#
loop_
_entity_poly.entity_id
_entity_poly.type
_entity_poly.pdbx_seq_one_letter_code
_entity_poly.pdbx_strand_id
1 'polypeptide(L)'
;MKRKILIATILSTLVLPINVSYAAENEELLEETMSSELLDETQESQLIDDEPITEFEEDIEIEELQKIDDTESSESNDSNNVEKEDPTEDSNFQNRNVNVVASGRNTAGMTWVLYEDGLLEIGGGSWGSVNAPWERYKEQIFEVKIIEKIDPDASIGFNRMFAGLTYATTITGLELLNTGASVSFAGMFLDCNNLEEIDVSSFNTRNTRNFSYMFTRCSKVKLLDVSHFDTSEATTFEAMFSSCHSLAYLDVSSFNTENCISFRQMFSNVRVNQLDVSNFNTSKATDMSFMFQYANQIAGLDLSNFQTQNVKNMEYMFHGMTNLTHLNLQGFDVSNVEKMNSCFSDLTSMESLDVSHFITSNLRENEYMFRNMTNLKELNIDNWIVTSTISYKFFENTLPEKLTIGSRVTLTTFMYLPDLKSGYVWADKDDNLVFSNQLINFHNTNGVSNTYRIEELHTLTFDTNGGTEISGQRNITGKTWYVPDIPEKNGYIFDYWSIDPEGNEPYDFTTPVSSSLILYAQYTPAYIVSIPASVNLNETNQLQVSAENYQEGKTLIISTNEKVTLVNTYDPTLILEKEITKEKAYMEPAHVLEVLDTKREENTLYVQQTAEKELAGTYEGTINFTIDFY
;
A
#
# COMPACT_ATOMS: atom_id res chain seq x y z
N MET A 1 -21.79 42.55 -36.65
CA MET A 1 -21.74 41.35 -37.52
C MET A 1 -21.40 40.20 -36.57
N LYS A 2 -22.20 39.16 -36.31
CA LYS A 2 -23.07 38.26 -37.11
C LYS A 2 -22.32 37.35 -38.10
N ARG A 3 -22.43 36.03 -37.81
CA ARG A 3 -22.06 34.84 -38.60
C ARG A 3 -20.56 34.47 -38.61
N LYS A 4 -20.19 33.17 -38.63
CA LYS A 4 -21.01 31.97 -38.95
C LYS A 4 -20.67 30.77 -38.05
N ILE A 5 -21.71 29.98 -37.74
CA ILE A 5 -21.63 28.66 -37.08
C ILE A 5 -21.59 27.57 -38.16
N LEU A 6 -21.01 26.40 -37.86
CA LEU A 6 -21.41 25.15 -38.48
C LEU A 6 -21.63 24.09 -37.39
N ILE A 7 -22.81 23.46 -37.41
CA ILE A 7 -23.21 22.30 -36.61
C ILE A 7 -23.57 21.20 -37.60
N ALA A 8 -23.25 19.95 -37.29
CA ALA A 8 -23.75 18.78 -37.99
C ALA A 8 -24.47 17.86 -36.98
N THR A 9 -25.69 17.42 -37.29
CA THR A 9 -26.51 16.60 -36.39
C THR A 9 -27.47 15.72 -37.19
N ILE A 10 -27.33 14.40 -37.04
CA ILE A 10 -28.16 13.31 -37.58
C ILE A 10 -28.03 12.22 -36.50
N LEU A 11 -28.96 12.00 -35.55
CA LEU A 11 -30.34 11.49 -35.63
C LEU A 11 -30.45 10.18 -36.46
N SER A 12 -31.10 9.09 -36.01
CA SER A 12 -32.09 8.97 -34.93
C SER A 12 -32.34 7.51 -34.50
N THR A 13 -32.79 7.33 -33.24
CA THR A 13 -33.78 6.33 -32.75
C THR A 13 -33.60 4.82 -33.00
N LEU A 14 -33.65 4.03 -31.92
CA LEU A 14 -34.91 3.37 -31.51
C LEU A 14 -34.93 3.12 -29.97
N VAL A 15 -36.03 2.58 -29.44
CA VAL A 15 -36.36 2.53 -28.00
C VAL A 15 -36.75 1.11 -27.54
N LEU A 16 -36.30 0.79 -26.31
CA LEU A 16 -36.77 -0.18 -25.30
C LEU A 16 -38.11 -0.94 -25.55
N PRO A 17 -38.24 -2.20 -25.07
CA PRO A 17 -38.61 -2.42 -23.66
C PRO A 17 -37.86 -3.53 -22.90
N ILE A 18 -37.95 -3.43 -21.57
CA ILE A 18 -37.52 -4.42 -20.56
C ILE A 18 -38.49 -5.62 -20.56
N ASN A 19 -38.00 -6.82 -20.22
CA ASN A 19 -38.84 -7.80 -19.51
C ASN A 19 -37.99 -8.71 -18.60
N VAL A 20 -38.60 -9.28 -17.55
CA VAL A 20 -37.93 -10.07 -16.50
C VAL A 20 -38.60 -11.44 -16.37
N SER A 21 -37.83 -12.54 -16.36
CA SER A 21 -38.16 -13.79 -15.62
C SER A 21 -37.04 -14.84 -15.70
N TYR A 22 -36.92 -15.61 -14.62
CA TYR A 22 -36.27 -16.93 -14.52
C TYR A 22 -36.43 -17.86 -15.73
N ALA A 23 -35.36 -18.59 -16.05
CA ALA A 23 -35.26 -20.03 -15.81
C ALA A 23 -33.79 -20.49 -15.90
N ALA A 24 -33.48 -21.71 -15.42
CA ALA A 24 -32.20 -22.37 -15.63
C ALA A 24 -32.45 -23.71 -16.34
N GLU A 25 -31.57 -24.09 -17.26
CA GLU A 25 -31.35 -25.48 -17.64
C GLU A 25 -29.97 -25.64 -18.30
N ASN A 26 -29.42 -26.86 -18.26
CA ASN A 26 -28.16 -27.18 -18.95
C ASN A 26 -28.46 -27.47 -20.43
N GLU A 27 -27.53 -27.15 -21.32
CA GLU A 27 -27.19 -28.12 -22.38
C GLU A 27 -25.72 -28.00 -22.80
N GLU A 28 -25.28 -28.94 -23.61
CA GLU A 28 -23.88 -29.38 -23.73
C GLU A 28 -23.29 -29.07 -25.13
N LEU A 29 -22.02 -29.46 -25.33
CA LEU A 29 -21.37 -29.80 -26.61
C LEU A 29 -20.77 -28.70 -27.52
N LEU A 30 -19.46 -28.92 -27.77
CA LEU A 30 -18.70 -28.74 -29.02
C LEU A 30 -18.18 -27.34 -29.44
N GLU A 31 -16.90 -27.11 -29.18
CA GLU A 31 -15.90 -26.76 -30.21
C GLU A 31 -14.60 -27.54 -29.90
N GLU A 32 -14.31 -28.56 -30.71
CA GLU A 32 -13.15 -28.66 -31.64
C GLU A 32 -11.76 -28.87 -31.01
N THR A 33 -11.16 -30.03 -31.31
CA THR A 33 -9.81 -30.43 -30.88
C THR A 33 -8.79 -30.28 -32.02
N MET A 34 -7.68 -29.58 -31.79
CA MET A 34 -6.43 -29.81 -32.55
C MET A 34 -5.19 -29.57 -31.68
N SER A 35 -4.59 -30.69 -31.29
CA SER A 35 -3.39 -30.90 -30.48
C SER A 35 -2.17 -30.00 -30.75
N SER A 36 -1.46 -29.66 -29.67
CA SER A 36 0.01 -29.72 -29.64
C SER A 36 0.53 -30.27 -28.29
N GLU A 37 1.14 -31.45 -28.33
CA GLU A 37 1.96 -32.07 -27.28
C GLU A 37 3.27 -31.25 -27.05
N LEU A 38 4.02 -31.31 -25.94
CA LEU A 38 3.87 -31.86 -24.57
C LEU A 38 5.00 -31.24 -23.68
N LEU A 39 5.10 -31.68 -22.42
CA LEU A 39 6.12 -31.30 -21.40
C LEU A 39 5.85 -29.92 -20.77
N ASP A 40 5.25 -29.77 -19.58
CA ASP A 40 5.30 -30.53 -18.31
C ASP A 40 6.59 -30.34 -17.50
N GLU A 41 6.54 -29.38 -16.58
CA GLU A 41 7.27 -29.44 -15.30
C GLU A 41 6.44 -28.66 -14.24
N THR A 42 6.45 -29.13 -12.99
CA THR A 42 5.35 -28.89 -12.02
C THR A 42 5.52 -27.67 -11.13
N GLN A 43 4.40 -27.02 -10.77
CA GLN A 43 4.34 -26.06 -9.66
C GLN A 43 4.49 -26.76 -8.29
N GLU A 44 5.44 -26.29 -7.48
CA GLU A 44 5.25 -26.15 -6.03
C GLU A 44 5.78 -24.78 -5.57
N SER A 45 4.92 -23.77 -5.63
CA SER A 45 5.18 -22.45 -5.04
C SER A 45 4.89 -22.49 -3.54
N GLN A 46 5.82 -23.00 -2.73
CA GLN A 46 5.70 -22.89 -1.28
C GLN A 46 6.04 -21.47 -0.82
N LEU A 47 5.08 -20.84 -0.15
CA LEU A 47 5.23 -19.55 0.51
C LEU A 47 6.20 -19.72 1.69
N ILE A 48 7.18 -18.82 1.79
CA ILE A 48 8.01 -18.66 2.99
C ILE A 48 7.59 -17.33 3.61
N ASP A 49 6.95 -17.40 4.78
CA ASP A 49 6.60 -16.21 5.58
C ASP A 49 7.85 -15.56 6.20
N ASP A 50 7.77 -14.25 6.47
CA ASP A 50 8.88 -13.45 7.01
C ASP A 50 9.17 -13.77 8.49
N GLU A 51 10.45 -14.05 8.84
CA GLU A 51 11.05 -13.59 10.10
C GLU A 51 12.50 -13.12 9.87
N PRO A 52 12.99 -12.10 10.60
CA PRO A 52 14.29 -11.50 10.38
C PRO A 52 15.43 -12.32 11.02
N ILE A 53 16.48 -12.60 10.23
CA ILE A 53 17.67 -13.30 10.72
C ILE A 53 18.47 -12.37 11.65
N THR A 54 18.35 -12.59 12.96
CA THR A 54 19.27 -12.05 13.97
C THR A 54 20.60 -12.80 13.95
N GLU A 55 21.65 -12.17 14.49
CA GLU A 55 23.00 -12.74 14.59
C GLU A 55 23.00 -14.06 15.37
N PHE A 56 23.71 -15.06 14.83
CA PHE A 56 24.11 -16.26 15.55
C PHE A 56 25.62 -16.45 15.39
N GLU A 57 26.36 -16.04 16.42
CA GLU A 57 27.66 -16.64 16.73
C GLU A 57 27.38 -17.96 17.46
N GLU A 58 27.91 -19.08 16.97
CA GLU A 58 28.06 -20.30 17.78
C GLU A 58 29.46 -20.87 17.59
N ASP A 59 30.20 -20.93 18.71
CA ASP A 59 31.41 -21.74 18.82
C ASP A 59 31.06 -23.23 18.75
N ILE A 60 31.85 -24.02 18.02
CA ILE A 60 31.73 -25.49 18.01
C ILE A 60 32.98 -26.09 18.65
N GLU A 61 32.81 -26.67 19.84
CA GLU A 61 33.86 -27.48 20.49
C GLU A 61 34.08 -28.80 19.74
N ILE A 62 35.32 -29.30 19.81
CA ILE A 62 35.75 -30.54 19.15
C ILE A 62 35.67 -31.69 20.16
N GLU A 63 34.86 -32.72 19.88
CA GLU A 63 34.98 -34.04 20.55
C GLU A 63 35.11 -35.21 19.55
N GLU A 64 35.53 -36.36 20.08
CA GLU A 64 36.39 -37.31 19.39
C GLU A 64 35.73 -38.26 18.37
N LEU A 65 36.49 -38.59 17.32
CA LEU A 65 36.21 -39.70 16.40
C LEU A 65 36.27 -41.06 17.12
N GLN A 66 35.27 -41.93 16.92
CA GLN A 66 35.40 -43.36 17.19
C GLN A 66 35.32 -44.19 15.89
N LYS A 67 36.19 -45.19 15.81
CA LYS A 67 36.35 -46.09 14.65
C LYS A 67 35.29 -47.19 14.60
N ILE A 68 34.92 -47.61 13.39
CA ILE A 68 34.48 -48.99 13.12
C ILE A 68 35.14 -49.48 11.81
N ASP A 69 35.86 -50.59 11.91
CA ASP A 69 36.46 -51.40 10.84
C ASP A 69 35.64 -52.72 10.71
N ASP A 70 35.34 -53.36 9.58
CA ASP A 70 35.67 -53.15 8.14
C ASP A 70 34.36 -53.42 7.30
N THR A 71 34.18 -54.02 6.10
CA THR A 71 34.98 -54.88 5.17
C THR A 71 34.34 -54.92 3.75
N GLU A 72 35.12 -55.31 2.73
CA GLU A 72 34.74 -55.95 1.44
C GLU A 72 33.85 -55.24 0.38
N SER A 73 34.54 -54.67 -0.62
CA SER A 73 34.36 -54.87 -2.08
C SER A 73 33.01 -54.60 -2.79
N SER A 74 33.10 -53.74 -3.83
CA SER A 74 32.84 -54.23 -5.21
C SER A 74 33.67 -53.44 -6.22
N GLU A 75 34.36 -54.14 -7.13
CA GLU A 75 35.01 -53.52 -8.29
C GLU A 75 33.97 -53.32 -9.40
N SER A 76 33.95 -52.13 -10.01
CA SER A 76 33.37 -51.95 -11.33
C SER A 76 34.38 -51.20 -12.20
N ASN A 77 34.69 -51.78 -13.36
CA ASN A 77 35.61 -51.18 -14.31
C ASN A 77 34.87 -50.11 -15.10
N ASP A 78 35.38 -48.88 -15.11
CA ASP A 78 35.28 -48.03 -16.29
C ASP A 78 36.70 -47.70 -16.79
N SER A 79 36.90 -47.87 -18.10
CA SER A 79 38.21 -48.04 -18.70
C SER A 79 38.53 -46.88 -19.65
N ASN A 80 38.94 -45.75 -19.09
CA ASN A 80 39.63 -44.69 -19.82
C ASN A 80 41.01 -44.45 -19.21
N ASN A 81 41.97 -45.25 -19.67
CA ASN A 81 43.38 -45.14 -19.30
C ASN A 81 44.03 -43.94 -20.00
N VAL A 82 43.72 -42.74 -19.52
CA VAL A 82 44.58 -41.57 -19.74
C VAL A 82 45.84 -41.79 -18.93
N GLU A 83 47.00 -41.74 -19.58
CA GLU A 83 48.29 -41.91 -18.91
C GLU A 83 48.48 -40.79 -17.88
N LYS A 84 48.73 -41.17 -16.63
CA LYS A 84 49.10 -40.23 -15.57
C LYS A 84 50.56 -39.80 -15.78
N GLU A 85 50.78 -38.88 -16.72
CA GLU A 85 51.92 -37.97 -16.61
C GLU A 85 51.75 -37.20 -15.29
N ASP A 86 52.74 -37.29 -14.40
CA ASP A 86 52.69 -36.62 -13.11
C ASP A 86 53.00 -35.12 -13.33
N PRO A 87 52.07 -34.18 -13.03
CA PRO A 87 52.33 -32.76 -13.21
C PRO A 87 53.48 -32.23 -12.36
N THR A 88 53.94 -32.98 -11.34
CA THR A 88 55.14 -32.63 -10.56
C THR A 88 56.46 -32.88 -11.30
N GLU A 89 56.44 -33.53 -12.48
CA GLU A 89 57.61 -33.56 -13.40
C GLU A 89 57.72 -32.29 -14.28
N ASP A 90 56.67 -31.48 -14.41
CA ASP A 90 56.75 -30.18 -15.09
C ASP A 90 57.56 -29.19 -14.23
N SER A 91 58.68 -28.69 -14.76
CA SER A 91 59.82 -28.14 -13.99
C SER A 91 59.57 -26.86 -13.18
N ASN A 92 58.34 -26.34 -13.20
CA ASN A 92 58.00 -24.99 -12.74
C ASN A 92 57.14 -25.01 -11.46
N PHE A 93 56.52 -26.14 -11.12
CA PHE A 93 55.88 -26.37 -9.82
C PHE A 93 56.92 -26.35 -8.68
N GLN A 94 56.51 -25.89 -7.50
CA GLN A 94 57.42 -25.89 -6.36
C GLN A 94 57.62 -27.30 -5.80
N ASN A 95 58.88 -27.70 -5.62
CA ASN A 95 59.23 -28.89 -4.85
C ASN A 95 59.07 -28.58 -3.35
N ARG A 96 57.84 -28.74 -2.85
CA ARG A 96 57.43 -28.45 -1.46
C ARG A 96 57.61 -29.70 -0.60
N ASN A 97 58.03 -29.52 0.66
CA ASN A 97 58.06 -30.59 1.66
C ASN A 97 56.65 -30.87 2.23
N VAL A 98 55.64 -30.99 1.37
CA VAL A 98 54.22 -31.19 1.69
C VAL A 98 53.67 -32.22 0.71
N ASN A 99 52.82 -33.15 1.17
CA ASN A 99 52.26 -34.18 0.29
C ASN A 99 51.31 -33.56 -0.75
N VAL A 100 51.21 -34.18 -1.92
CA VAL A 100 50.21 -33.86 -2.94
C VAL A 100 48.93 -34.66 -2.66
N VAL A 101 47.81 -33.97 -2.50
CA VAL A 101 46.47 -34.57 -2.35
C VAL A 101 45.93 -35.00 -3.71
N ALA A 102 46.08 -34.13 -4.71
CA ALA A 102 45.64 -34.38 -6.07
C ALA A 102 46.39 -33.50 -7.07
N SER A 103 46.49 -33.94 -8.31
CA SER A 103 47.07 -33.18 -9.41
C SER A 103 46.40 -33.60 -10.73
N GLY A 104 46.59 -32.81 -11.79
CA GLY A 104 46.20 -33.21 -13.13
C GLY A 104 46.59 -32.21 -14.22
N ARG A 105 46.26 -32.59 -15.46
CA ARG A 105 46.34 -31.74 -16.67
C ARG A 105 44.96 -31.73 -17.33
N ASN A 106 44.47 -30.58 -17.79
CA ASN A 106 43.24 -30.49 -18.58
C ASN A 106 43.48 -30.80 -20.07
N THR A 107 42.41 -30.91 -20.86
CA THR A 107 42.45 -31.18 -22.30
C THR A 107 43.13 -30.08 -23.14
N ALA A 108 43.31 -28.89 -22.56
CA ALA A 108 43.99 -27.73 -23.16
C ALA A 108 45.38 -27.47 -22.52
N GLY A 109 45.98 -28.50 -21.91
CA GLY A 109 47.37 -28.51 -21.44
C GLY A 109 47.61 -27.96 -20.03
N MET A 110 46.65 -27.21 -19.45
CA MET A 110 46.78 -26.54 -18.15
C MET A 110 46.94 -27.55 -17.02
N THR A 111 48.04 -27.44 -16.26
CA THR A 111 48.38 -28.28 -15.11
C THR A 111 47.93 -27.67 -13.79
N TRP A 112 47.76 -28.50 -12.77
CA TRP A 112 47.49 -28.06 -11.41
C TRP A 112 47.93 -29.11 -10.38
N VAL A 113 48.29 -28.66 -9.18
CA VAL A 113 48.70 -29.47 -8.04
C VAL A 113 48.08 -28.90 -6.77
N LEU A 114 47.35 -29.74 -6.03
CA LEU A 114 46.79 -29.45 -4.71
C LEU A 114 47.62 -30.17 -3.63
N TYR A 115 48.09 -29.42 -2.65
CA TYR A 115 48.89 -29.92 -1.53
C TYR A 115 48.06 -30.13 -0.26
N GLU A 116 48.56 -30.94 0.67
CA GLU A 116 47.91 -31.31 1.94
C GLU A 116 47.69 -30.14 2.91
N ASP A 117 48.40 -29.02 2.71
CA ASP A 117 48.18 -27.75 3.43
C ASP A 117 47.17 -26.81 2.75
N GLY A 118 46.50 -27.27 1.69
CA GLY A 118 45.41 -26.56 1.02
C GLY A 118 45.83 -25.49 0.02
N LEU A 119 47.12 -25.44 -0.36
CA LEU A 119 47.58 -24.65 -1.50
C LEU A 119 47.25 -25.36 -2.82
N LEU A 120 46.59 -24.64 -3.73
CA LEU A 120 46.46 -25.01 -5.14
C LEU A 120 47.47 -24.20 -5.99
N GLU A 121 48.52 -24.86 -6.51
CA GLU A 121 49.35 -24.28 -7.59
C GLU A 121 48.74 -24.61 -8.96
N ILE A 122 48.68 -23.62 -9.86
CA ILE A 122 48.13 -23.76 -11.23
C ILE A 122 49.20 -23.36 -12.27
N GLY A 123 49.56 -24.32 -13.13
CA GLY A 123 50.58 -24.20 -14.17
C GLY A 123 50.03 -23.86 -15.56
N GLY A 124 50.93 -23.82 -16.54
CA GLY A 124 50.69 -23.21 -17.84
C GLY A 124 49.82 -24.03 -18.79
N GLY A 125 49.07 -23.33 -19.66
CA GLY A 125 48.18 -23.93 -20.66
C GLY A 125 47.00 -23.02 -20.98
N SER A 126 45.83 -23.58 -21.31
CA SER A 126 44.59 -22.80 -21.41
C SER A 126 43.50 -23.29 -20.45
N TRP A 127 42.66 -22.36 -20.01
CA TRP A 127 41.32 -22.68 -19.54
C TRP A 127 40.54 -23.36 -20.69
N GLY A 128 39.66 -24.30 -20.35
CA GLY A 128 39.05 -25.19 -21.33
C GLY A 128 38.07 -26.19 -20.71
N SER A 129 37.37 -25.78 -19.66
CA SER A 129 36.39 -26.59 -18.94
C SER A 129 35.27 -25.71 -18.38
N VAL A 130 34.05 -26.24 -18.32
CA VAL A 130 32.88 -25.54 -17.77
C VAL A 130 32.91 -25.49 -16.23
N ASN A 131 33.54 -26.50 -15.61
CA ASN A 131 33.75 -26.62 -14.16
C ASN A 131 35.25 -26.75 -13.87
N ALA A 132 35.70 -26.30 -12.70
CA ALA A 132 37.10 -26.41 -12.32
C ALA A 132 37.57 -27.86 -12.15
N PRO A 133 38.79 -28.23 -12.61
CA PRO A 133 39.35 -29.58 -12.38
C PRO A 133 39.42 -29.99 -10.90
N TRP A 134 39.49 -28.99 -10.02
CA TRP A 134 39.57 -29.10 -8.56
C TRP A 134 38.23 -28.91 -7.83
N GLU A 135 37.08 -28.83 -8.53
CA GLU A 135 35.74 -28.62 -7.94
C GLU A 135 35.45 -29.54 -6.73
N ARG A 136 35.79 -30.83 -6.85
CA ARG A 136 35.62 -31.85 -5.79
C ARG A 136 36.55 -31.70 -4.57
N TYR A 137 37.47 -30.73 -4.60
CA TYR A 137 38.43 -30.44 -3.53
C TYR A 137 38.28 -29.00 -2.99
N LYS A 138 37.27 -28.23 -3.41
CA LYS A 138 37.09 -26.82 -3.04
C LYS A 138 37.01 -26.53 -1.53
N GLU A 139 36.60 -27.52 -0.75
CA GLU A 139 36.55 -27.47 0.72
C GLU A 139 37.94 -27.61 1.38
N GLN A 140 38.95 -28.05 0.61
CA GLN A 140 40.33 -28.24 1.03
C GLN A 140 41.27 -27.16 0.47
N ILE A 141 40.75 -26.18 -0.29
CA ILE A 141 41.54 -25.12 -0.91
C ILE A 141 41.45 -23.85 -0.07
N PHE A 142 42.58 -23.46 0.53
CA PHE A 142 42.71 -22.29 1.41
C PHE A 142 43.50 -21.14 0.73
N GLU A 143 44.39 -21.48 -0.20
CA GLU A 143 45.21 -20.55 -0.98
C GLU A 143 45.25 -21.00 -2.45
N VAL A 144 45.23 -20.05 -3.38
CA VAL A 144 45.43 -20.31 -4.82
C VAL A 144 46.61 -19.51 -5.35
N LYS A 145 47.44 -20.14 -6.17
CA LYS A 145 48.64 -19.55 -6.73
C LYS A 145 48.84 -19.98 -8.18
N ILE A 146 48.58 -19.06 -9.11
CA ILE A 146 48.96 -19.23 -10.51
C ILE A 146 50.49 -19.03 -10.58
N ILE A 147 51.21 -19.97 -11.21
CA ILE A 147 52.68 -19.95 -11.32
C ILE A 147 53.19 -19.73 -12.75
N GLU A 148 52.32 -19.89 -13.74
CA GLU A 148 52.64 -19.75 -15.16
C GLU A 148 51.48 -19.07 -15.92
N LYS A 149 51.71 -18.73 -17.20
CA LYS A 149 50.67 -18.10 -18.00
C LYS A 149 49.57 -19.07 -18.39
N ILE A 150 48.33 -18.60 -18.23
CA ILE A 150 47.12 -19.33 -18.63
C ILE A 150 46.38 -18.50 -19.67
N ASP A 151 46.08 -19.09 -20.81
CA ASP A 151 45.21 -18.51 -21.84
C ASP A 151 43.72 -18.82 -21.53
N PRO A 152 42.77 -17.92 -21.87
CA PRO A 152 41.35 -18.21 -21.74
C PRO A 152 40.87 -19.26 -22.76
N ASP A 153 39.73 -19.88 -22.46
CA ASP A 153 38.98 -20.62 -23.48
C ASP A 153 38.42 -19.64 -24.52
N ALA A 154 38.57 -19.95 -25.81
CA ALA A 154 38.17 -19.07 -26.90
C ALA A 154 36.65 -18.81 -27.02
N SER A 155 35.82 -19.60 -26.31
CA SER A 155 34.36 -19.51 -26.28
C SER A 155 33.79 -19.10 -24.93
N ILE A 156 34.38 -19.53 -23.81
CA ILE A 156 33.91 -19.26 -22.44
C ILE A 156 34.87 -18.41 -21.59
N GLY A 157 35.97 -17.88 -22.14
CA GLY A 157 36.86 -16.98 -21.43
C GLY A 157 37.54 -17.64 -20.21
N PHE A 158 37.35 -17.05 -19.03
CA PHE A 158 37.75 -17.62 -17.73
C PHE A 158 36.52 -17.95 -16.85
N ASN A 159 35.39 -18.33 -17.46
CA ASN A 159 34.16 -18.64 -16.74
C ASN A 159 34.39 -19.64 -15.60
N ARG A 160 33.91 -19.29 -14.41
CA ARG A 160 33.91 -20.14 -13.20
C ARG A 160 35.27 -20.65 -12.72
N MET A 161 36.38 -20.02 -13.11
CA MET A 161 37.74 -20.51 -12.78
C MET A 161 37.99 -20.73 -11.28
N PHE A 162 37.48 -19.83 -10.42
CA PHE A 162 37.60 -19.93 -8.97
C PHE A 162 36.25 -20.09 -8.26
N ALA A 163 35.19 -20.42 -9.01
CA ALA A 163 33.85 -20.54 -8.47
C ALA A 163 33.76 -21.59 -7.36
N GLY A 164 33.04 -21.28 -6.28
CA GLY A 164 32.81 -22.19 -5.18
C GLY A 164 34.03 -22.43 -4.27
N LEU A 165 35.14 -21.71 -4.44
CA LEU A 165 36.28 -21.74 -3.50
C LEU A 165 35.94 -20.98 -2.22
N THR A 166 34.96 -21.49 -1.48
CA THR A 166 34.37 -20.87 -0.28
C THR A 166 35.34 -20.75 0.88
N TYR A 167 36.37 -21.59 0.94
CA TYR A 167 37.40 -21.62 1.99
C TYR A 167 38.69 -20.89 1.61
N ALA A 168 38.84 -20.47 0.34
CA ALA A 168 40.02 -19.72 -0.09
C ALA A 168 40.03 -18.33 0.55
N THR A 169 41.19 -17.92 1.06
CA THR A 169 41.41 -16.59 1.66
C THR A 169 42.20 -15.67 0.74
N THR A 170 43.04 -16.23 -0.13
CA THR A 170 43.88 -15.50 -1.10
C THR A 170 43.95 -16.21 -2.45
N ILE A 171 44.08 -15.41 -3.52
CA ILE A 171 44.41 -15.85 -4.88
C ILE A 171 45.55 -14.98 -5.39
N THR A 172 46.62 -15.60 -5.88
CA THR A 172 47.85 -14.92 -6.32
C THR A 172 48.26 -15.33 -7.73
N GLY A 173 49.00 -14.47 -8.44
CA GLY A 173 49.41 -14.70 -9.83
C GLY A 173 48.34 -14.36 -10.88
N LEU A 174 47.32 -13.58 -10.52
CA LEU A 174 46.24 -13.17 -11.44
C LEU A 174 46.76 -12.41 -12.67
N GLU A 175 47.91 -11.75 -12.56
CA GLU A 175 48.62 -11.07 -13.65
C GLU A 175 49.22 -12.01 -14.70
N LEU A 176 49.19 -13.32 -14.47
CA LEU A 176 49.62 -14.35 -15.43
C LEU A 176 48.46 -14.83 -16.33
N LEU A 177 47.21 -14.48 -16.02
CA LEU A 177 46.05 -14.77 -16.87
C LEU A 177 46.06 -13.87 -18.11
N ASN A 178 45.90 -14.44 -19.31
CA ASN A 178 45.76 -13.67 -20.55
C ASN A 178 44.34 -13.09 -20.71
N THR A 179 43.96 -12.23 -19.75
CA THR A 179 42.65 -11.56 -19.65
C THR A 179 42.26 -10.84 -20.94
N GLY A 180 43.23 -10.27 -21.66
CA GLY A 180 43.03 -9.58 -22.94
C GLY A 180 42.45 -10.42 -24.08
N ALA A 181 42.50 -11.75 -23.99
CA ALA A 181 41.85 -12.67 -24.93
C ALA A 181 40.48 -13.17 -24.43
N SER A 182 40.06 -12.82 -23.20
CA SER A 182 38.87 -13.37 -22.55
C SER A 182 37.58 -12.71 -23.04
N VAL A 183 36.69 -13.52 -23.61
CA VAL A 183 35.35 -13.11 -24.01
C VAL A 183 34.35 -13.05 -22.84
N SER A 184 34.69 -13.63 -21.69
CA SER A 184 33.75 -13.81 -20.56
C SER A 184 34.49 -14.05 -19.24
N PHE A 185 34.01 -13.43 -18.16
CA PHE A 185 34.45 -13.67 -16.77
C PHE A 185 33.29 -14.18 -15.88
N ALA A 186 32.30 -14.83 -16.50
CA ALA A 186 31.05 -15.17 -15.84
C ALA A 186 31.28 -16.14 -14.67
N GLY A 187 30.85 -15.73 -13.48
CA GLY A 187 31.02 -16.47 -12.24
C GLY A 187 32.49 -16.71 -11.84
N MET A 188 33.47 -15.96 -12.34
CA MET A 188 34.89 -16.24 -12.12
C MET A 188 35.27 -16.39 -10.64
N PHE A 189 34.73 -15.53 -9.77
CA PHE A 189 34.89 -15.57 -8.31
C PHE A 189 33.54 -15.78 -7.58
N LEU A 190 32.57 -16.43 -8.24
CA LEU A 190 31.27 -16.77 -7.64
C LEU A 190 31.46 -17.61 -6.37
N ASP A 191 30.82 -17.23 -5.27
CA ASP A 191 30.88 -17.93 -3.97
C ASP A 191 32.28 -18.01 -3.33
N CYS A 192 33.21 -17.12 -3.73
CA CYS A 192 34.50 -16.91 -3.07
C CYS A 192 34.35 -16.16 -1.72
N ASN A 193 33.51 -16.70 -0.83
CA ASN A 193 33.02 -16.05 0.39
C ASN A 193 34.13 -15.55 1.32
N ASN A 194 35.28 -16.25 1.40
CA ASN A 194 36.36 -15.95 2.33
C ASN A 194 37.51 -15.09 1.77
N LEU A 195 37.50 -14.71 0.49
CA LEU A 195 38.52 -13.80 -0.05
C LEU A 195 38.37 -12.41 0.58
N GLU A 196 39.47 -11.87 1.12
CA GLU A 196 39.50 -10.51 1.68
C GLU A 196 39.86 -9.43 0.64
N GLU A 197 40.57 -9.83 -0.41
CA GLU A 197 41.08 -8.99 -1.50
C GLU A 197 41.06 -9.78 -2.82
N ILE A 198 40.81 -9.09 -3.95
CA ILE A 198 40.92 -9.64 -5.30
C ILE A 198 41.60 -8.59 -6.18
N ASP A 199 42.89 -8.76 -6.47
CA ASP A 199 43.64 -7.85 -7.36
C ASP A 199 43.31 -8.14 -8.83
N VAL A 200 42.39 -7.36 -9.38
CA VAL A 200 42.06 -7.35 -10.81
C VAL A 200 42.79 -6.26 -11.60
N SER A 201 43.77 -5.54 -11.03
CA SER A 201 44.47 -4.41 -11.69
C SER A 201 45.22 -4.77 -12.99
N SER A 202 45.43 -6.07 -13.22
CA SER A 202 46.03 -6.63 -14.44
C SER A 202 45.02 -7.00 -15.54
N PHE A 203 43.70 -6.80 -15.31
CA PHE A 203 42.65 -7.29 -16.20
C PHE A 203 42.44 -6.36 -17.42
N ASN A 204 42.64 -6.91 -18.61
CA ASN A 204 42.37 -6.25 -19.88
C ASN A 204 41.01 -6.71 -20.43
N THR A 205 39.93 -6.05 -20.01
CA THR A 205 38.54 -6.50 -20.23
C THR A 205 37.94 -6.13 -21.59
N ARG A 206 38.68 -5.43 -22.46
CA ARG A 206 38.22 -4.80 -23.73
C ARG A 206 37.52 -5.70 -24.77
N ASN A 207 37.57 -7.02 -24.60
CA ASN A 207 36.99 -8.02 -25.49
C ASN A 207 35.89 -8.85 -24.79
N THR A 208 35.66 -8.59 -23.51
CA THR A 208 34.74 -9.32 -22.64
C THR A 208 33.31 -8.83 -22.82
N ARG A 209 32.38 -9.76 -23.07
CA ARG A 209 30.95 -9.46 -23.28
C ARG A 209 30.08 -9.78 -22.07
N ASN A 210 30.55 -10.67 -21.20
CA ASN A 210 29.79 -11.23 -20.10
C ASN A 210 30.58 -11.15 -18.79
N PHE A 211 30.05 -10.39 -17.83
CA PHE A 211 30.55 -10.25 -16.47
C PHE A 211 29.56 -10.82 -15.43
N SER A 212 28.54 -11.57 -15.87
CA SER A 212 27.49 -12.08 -15.01
C SER A 212 28.05 -12.92 -13.88
N TYR A 213 27.60 -12.66 -12.66
CA TYR A 213 28.03 -13.32 -11.44
C TYR A 213 29.52 -13.19 -11.07
N MET A 214 30.32 -12.34 -11.75
CA MET A 214 31.79 -12.35 -11.66
C MET A 214 32.33 -12.30 -10.21
N PHE A 215 31.71 -11.50 -9.34
CA PHE A 215 32.07 -11.37 -7.92
C PHE A 215 30.91 -11.72 -6.96
N THR A 216 29.86 -12.43 -7.44
CA THR A 216 28.70 -12.77 -6.60
C THR A 216 29.13 -13.49 -5.33
N ARG A 217 28.65 -13.03 -4.18
CA ARG A 217 28.93 -13.57 -2.85
C ARG A 217 30.42 -13.55 -2.45
N CYS A 218 31.26 -12.73 -3.08
CA CYS A 218 32.57 -12.31 -2.56
C CYS A 218 32.39 -11.45 -1.28
N SER A 219 31.92 -12.07 -0.19
CA SER A 219 31.25 -11.36 0.91
C SER A 219 32.21 -10.71 1.90
N LYS A 220 33.48 -11.15 1.98
CA LYS A 220 34.55 -10.52 2.78
C LYS A 220 35.38 -9.47 2.04
N VAL A 221 35.24 -9.31 0.72
CA VAL A 221 36.01 -8.32 -0.06
C VAL A 221 35.58 -6.91 0.33
N LYS A 222 36.54 -6.12 0.84
CA LYS A 222 36.29 -4.76 1.38
C LYS A 222 36.52 -3.65 0.35
N LEU A 223 37.43 -3.90 -0.61
CA LEU A 223 37.83 -3.01 -1.69
C LEU A 223 37.94 -3.85 -2.98
N LEU A 224 37.41 -3.32 -4.08
CA LEU A 224 37.48 -3.95 -5.40
C LEU A 224 37.56 -2.86 -6.47
N ASP A 225 38.74 -2.67 -7.07
CA ASP A 225 38.96 -1.64 -8.09
C ASP A 225 38.66 -2.17 -9.50
N VAL A 226 37.43 -1.92 -9.97
CA VAL A 226 36.99 -2.14 -11.35
C VAL A 226 37.03 -0.86 -12.20
N SER A 227 37.55 0.25 -11.69
CA SER A 227 37.48 1.57 -12.35
C SER A 227 38.18 1.60 -13.72
N HIS A 228 39.17 0.72 -13.92
CA HIS A 228 39.95 0.60 -15.14
C HIS A 228 39.34 -0.36 -16.20
N PHE A 229 38.20 -1.00 -15.92
CA PHE A 229 37.57 -1.95 -16.86
C PHE A 229 37.02 -1.24 -18.10
N ASP A 230 37.49 -1.64 -19.28
CA ASP A 230 36.81 -1.35 -20.55
C ASP A 230 35.64 -2.33 -20.72
N THR A 231 34.42 -1.82 -20.63
CA THR A 231 33.18 -2.59 -20.76
C THR A 231 32.41 -2.30 -22.05
N SER A 232 33.04 -1.69 -23.06
CA SER A 232 32.35 -1.25 -24.30
C SER A 232 31.66 -2.39 -25.08
N GLU A 233 32.22 -3.61 -25.01
CA GLU A 233 31.66 -4.83 -25.60
C GLU A 233 30.66 -5.57 -24.68
N ALA A 234 30.40 -5.09 -23.46
CA ALA A 234 29.59 -5.78 -22.45
C ALA A 234 28.09 -5.79 -22.80
N THR A 235 27.47 -6.97 -22.74
CA THR A 235 26.03 -7.18 -23.00
C THR A 235 25.24 -7.57 -21.75
N THR A 236 25.91 -7.95 -20.66
CA THR A 236 25.29 -8.28 -19.38
C THR A 236 26.25 -8.09 -18.19
N PHE A 237 25.69 -7.58 -17.09
CA PHE A 237 26.32 -7.47 -15.76
C PHE A 237 25.48 -8.18 -14.67
N GLU A 238 24.60 -9.12 -15.07
CA GLU A 238 23.66 -9.79 -14.16
C GLU A 238 24.34 -10.31 -12.89
N ALA A 239 23.84 -9.89 -11.72
CA ALA A 239 24.35 -10.22 -10.39
C ALA A 239 25.85 -9.93 -10.13
N MET A 240 26.54 -9.13 -10.96
CA MET A 240 28.02 -8.98 -10.93
C MET A 240 28.60 -8.69 -9.53
N PHE A 241 27.95 -7.84 -8.74
CA PHE A 241 28.34 -7.49 -7.36
C PHE A 241 27.34 -7.98 -6.30
N SER A 242 26.46 -8.91 -6.66
CA SER A 242 25.39 -9.40 -5.80
C SER A 242 25.95 -10.03 -4.51
N SER A 243 25.45 -9.61 -3.35
CA SER A 243 25.91 -10.05 -2.02
C SER A 243 27.39 -9.80 -1.71
N CYS A 244 28.02 -8.78 -2.30
CA CYS A 244 29.31 -8.23 -1.86
C CYS A 244 29.17 -7.45 -0.53
N HIS A 245 28.81 -8.15 0.56
CA HIS A 245 28.35 -7.53 1.80
C HIS A 245 29.39 -6.65 2.54
N SER A 246 30.69 -6.88 2.37
CA SER A 246 31.75 -6.08 3.03
C SER A 246 32.25 -4.89 2.18
N LEU A 247 31.76 -4.72 0.96
CA LEU A 247 32.27 -3.74 0.02
C LEU A 247 31.89 -2.32 0.47
N ALA A 248 32.89 -1.54 0.91
CA ALA A 248 32.68 -0.22 1.49
C ALA A 248 32.52 0.90 0.45
N TYR A 249 33.06 0.69 -0.75
CA TYR A 249 33.04 1.62 -1.88
C TYR A 249 33.09 0.83 -3.19
N LEU A 250 32.39 1.31 -4.22
CA LEU A 250 32.35 0.73 -5.56
C LEU A 250 32.27 1.86 -6.59
N ASP A 251 33.26 1.93 -7.49
CA ASP A 251 33.27 2.86 -8.62
C ASP A 251 32.88 2.11 -9.90
N VAL A 252 31.77 2.51 -10.52
CA VAL A 252 31.30 2.03 -11.83
C VAL A 252 31.19 3.17 -12.84
N SER A 253 31.79 4.33 -12.57
CA SER A 253 31.68 5.54 -13.41
C SER A 253 32.30 5.38 -14.80
N SER A 254 33.22 4.43 -14.97
CA SER A 254 33.84 4.06 -16.25
C SER A 254 33.01 3.08 -17.08
N PHE A 255 31.98 2.43 -16.50
CA PHE A 255 31.23 1.39 -17.20
C PHE A 255 30.42 1.99 -18.35
N ASN A 256 30.73 1.56 -19.57
CA ASN A 256 29.82 1.71 -20.70
C ASN A 256 28.79 0.58 -20.64
N THR A 257 27.52 0.94 -20.51
CA THR A 257 26.39 -0.01 -20.45
C THR A 257 25.52 0.03 -21.70
N GLU A 258 25.91 0.75 -22.76
CA GLU A 258 25.04 1.01 -23.92
C GLU A 258 24.58 -0.26 -24.65
N ASN A 259 25.31 -1.37 -24.49
CA ASN A 259 25.04 -2.67 -25.09
C ASN A 259 24.38 -3.67 -24.12
N CYS A 260 24.15 -3.27 -22.87
CA CYS A 260 23.57 -4.11 -21.82
C CYS A 260 22.06 -4.32 -22.02
N ILE A 261 21.61 -5.57 -21.88
CA ILE A 261 20.20 -5.98 -22.01
C ILE A 261 19.57 -6.32 -20.64
N SER A 262 20.38 -6.81 -19.69
CA SER A 262 19.93 -7.19 -18.34
C SER A 262 20.84 -6.59 -17.26
N PHE A 263 20.21 -5.86 -16.33
CA PHE A 263 20.83 -5.34 -15.10
C PHE A 263 20.37 -6.13 -13.86
N ARG A 264 19.73 -7.29 -14.08
CA ARG A 264 19.14 -8.15 -13.04
C ARG A 264 20.12 -8.41 -11.90
N GLN A 265 19.69 -8.18 -10.66
CA GLN A 265 20.47 -8.37 -9.42
C GLN A 265 21.85 -7.64 -9.35
N MET A 266 22.22 -6.75 -10.28
CA MET A 266 23.61 -6.25 -10.43
C MET A 266 24.21 -5.69 -9.13
N PHE A 267 23.41 -5.00 -8.33
CA PHE A 267 23.76 -4.43 -7.02
C PHE A 267 22.87 -4.98 -5.88
N SER A 268 22.32 -6.19 -6.03
CA SER A 268 21.53 -6.82 -4.96
C SER A 268 22.41 -7.07 -3.72
N ASN A 269 21.90 -6.75 -2.54
CA ASN A 269 22.55 -6.95 -1.24
C ASN A 269 23.93 -6.25 -1.07
N VAL A 270 24.27 -5.24 -1.90
CA VAL A 270 25.49 -4.43 -1.67
C VAL A 270 25.32 -3.52 -0.45
N ARG A 271 26.40 -3.26 0.28
CA ARG A 271 26.37 -2.41 1.49
C ARG A 271 27.18 -1.11 1.37
N VAL A 272 27.34 -0.62 0.14
CA VAL A 272 27.91 0.72 -0.12
C VAL A 272 26.95 1.82 0.32
N ASN A 273 27.47 2.87 0.95
CA ASN A 273 26.66 4.01 1.42
C ASN A 273 26.17 4.93 0.28
N GLN A 274 26.88 4.90 -0.85
CA GLN A 274 26.61 5.69 -2.05
C GLN A 274 26.99 4.87 -3.29
N LEU A 275 26.29 5.08 -4.40
CA LEU A 275 26.54 4.44 -5.68
C LEU A 275 26.17 5.45 -6.78
N ASP A 276 27.13 5.78 -7.65
CA ASP A 276 26.88 6.63 -8.83
C ASP A 276 26.63 5.74 -10.04
N VAL A 277 25.47 5.93 -10.69
CA VAL A 277 25.07 5.26 -11.93
C VAL A 277 24.64 6.28 -13.00
N SER A 278 25.04 7.55 -12.87
CA SER A 278 24.69 8.63 -13.79
C SER A 278 25.25 8.44 -15.21
N ASN A 279 26.30 7.63 -15.35
CA ASN A 279 26.88 7.18 -16.63
C ASN A 279 26.07 6.06 -17.31
N PHE A 280 25.13 5.41 -16.62
CA PHE A 280 24.44 4.24 -17.16
C PHE A 280 23.47 4.64 -18.28
N ASN A 281 23.65 4.02 -19.44
CA ASN A 281 22.71 4.02 -20.56
C ASN A 281 21.91 2.72 -20.51
N THR A 282 20.64 2.81 -20.15
CA THR A 282 19.74 1.63 -20.04
C THR A 282 18.80 1.48 -21.23
N SER A 283 19.01 2.21 -22.33
CA SER A 283 18.08 2.28 -23.48
C SER A 283 17.72 0.93 -24.11
N LYS A 284 18.57 -0.10 -23.97
CA LYS A 284 18.36 -1.48 -24.46
C LYS A 284 17.89 -2.47 -23.38
N ALA A 285 17.73 -2.02 -22.12
CA ALA A 285 17.38 -2.89 -21.01
C ALA A 285 15.98 -3.48 -21.16
N THR A 286 15.85 -4.80 -20.97
CA THR A 286 14.58 -5.52 -20.88
C THR A 286 14.30 -6.02 -19.46
N ASP A 287 15.33 -6.18 -18.63
CA ASP A 287 15.22 -6.69 -17.25
C ASP A 287 16.06 -5.83 -16.28
N MET A 288 15.41 -5.34 -15.23
CA MET A 288 15.99 -4.62 -14.08
C MET A 288 15.55 -5.25 -12.75
N SER A 289 15.03 -6.48 -12.77
CA SER A 289 14.54 -7.15 -11.56
C SER A 289 15.64 -7.29 -10.52
N PHE A 290 15.28 -7.09 -9.25
CA PHE A 290 16.15 -7.16 -8.08
C PHE A 290 17.40 -6.25 -8.12
N MET A 291 17.50 -5.28 -9.05
CA MET A 291 18.76 -4.57 -9.37
C MET A 291 19.44 -3.92 -8.15
N PHE A 292 18.66 -3.32 -7.24
CA PHE A 292 19.12 -2.72 -5.99
C PHE A 292 18.48 -3.37 -4.75
N GLN A 293 17.90 -4.57 -4.89
CA GLN A 293 17.22 -5.27 -3.80
C GLN A 293 18.15 -5.41 -2.59
N TYR A 294 17.66 -5.05 -1.40
CA TYR A 294 18.41 -5.08 -0.15
C TYR A 294 19.75 -4.29 -0.14
N ALA A 295 19.88 -3.23 -0.97
CA ALA A 295 21.02 -2.31 -0.95
C ALA A 295 20.95 -1.30 0.23
N ASN A 296 20.77 -1.81 1.45
CA ASN A 296 20.22 -1.06 2.60
C ASN A 296 21.06 0.10 3.15
N GLN A 297 22.28 0.32 2.67
CA GLN A 297 23.10 1.46 3.12
C GLN A 297 22.95 2.71 2.22
N ILE A 298 22.30 2.58 1.05
CA ILE A 298 22.06 3.70 0.14
C ILE A 298 20.91 4.56 0.68
N ALA A 299 21.24 5.73 1.22
CA ALA A 299 20.27 6.66 1.78
C ALA A 299 19.52 7.50 0.73
N GLY A 300 20.08 7.64 -0.47
CA GLY A 300 19.48 8.33 -1.61
C GLY A 300 20.07 7.88 -2.94
N LEU A 301 19.23 7.78 -3.98
CA LEU A 301 19.61 7.25 -5.30
C LEU A 301 18.98 8.09 -6.43
N ASP A 302 19.81 8.61 -7.34
CA ASP A 302 19.34 9.34 -8.52
C ASP A 302 19.38 8.45 -9.77
N LEU A 303 18.22 8.22 -10.39
CA LEU A 303 18.06 7.43 -11.62
C LEU A 303 17.39 8.25 -12.72
N SER A 304 17.48 9.58 -12.69
CA SER A 304 16.89 10.45 -13.72
C SER A 304 17.47 10.24 -15.13
N ASN A 305 18.64 9.61 -15.26
CA ASN A 305 19.23 9.17 -16.53
C ASN A 305 18.67 7.83 -17.05
N PHE A 306 17.97 7.04 -16.22
CA PHE A 306 17.48 5.71 -16.61
C PHE A 306 16.35 5.84 -17.63
N GLN A 307 16.49 5.08 -18.72
CA GLN A 307 15.55 4.99 -19.83
C GLN A 307 14.93 3.60 -19.81
N THR A 308 13.67 3.50 -19.38
CA THR A 308 13.03 2.21 -19.06
C THR A 308 11.97 1.77 -20.06
N GLN A 309 11.77 2.49 -21.17
CA GLN A 309 10.69 2.24 -22.15
C GLN A 309 10.70 0.84 -22.80
N ASN A 310 11.80 0.09 -22.70
CA ASN A 310 11.95 -1.27 -23.20
C ASN A 310 11.91 -2.34 -22.09
N VAL A 311 11.88 -1.94 -20.82
CA VAL A 311 11.92 -2.85 -19.66
C VAL A 311 10.59 -3.58 -19.52
N LYS A 312 10.67 -4.88 -19.23
CA LYS A 312 9.54 -5.79 -19.00
C LYS A 312 9.44 -6.24 -17.55
N ASN A 313 10.58 -6.42 -16.88
CA ASN A 313 10.64 -6.85 -15.49
C ASN A 313 11.35 -5.82 -14.58
N MET A 314 10.66 -5.40 -13.52
CA MET A 314 11.17 -4.59 -12.39
C MET A 314 10.78 -5.19 -11.03
N GLU A 315 10.49 -6.50 -10.95
CA GLU A 315 10.20 -7.20 -9.69
C GLU A 315 11.33 -6.96 -8.68
N TYR A 316 10.98 -6.64 -7.43
CA TYR A 316 11.90 -6.40 -6.32
C TYR A 316 13.00 -5.34 -6.57
N MET A 317 12.86 -4.44 -7.55
CA MET A 317 13.97 -3.56 -8.00
C MET A 317 14.58 -2.71 -6.87
N PHE A 318 13.77 -2.18 -5.95
CA PHE A 318 14.20 -1.42 -4.76
C PHE A 318 13.81 -2.10 -3.44
N HIS A 319 13.30 -3.33 -3.50
CA HIS A 319 12.72 -4.04 -2.35
C HIS A 319 13.70 -4.12 -1.19
N GLY A 320 13.23 -3.76 0.00
CA GLY A 320 14.00 -3.92 1.24
C GLY A 320 15.06 -2.87 1.49
N MET A 321 15.23 -1.84 0.64
CA MET A 321 16.19 -0.74 0.86
C MET A 321 15.77 0.18 2.03
N THR A 322 15.82 -0.33 3.26
CA THR A 322 15.22 0.29 4.45
C THR A 322 15.64 1.72 4.74
N ASN A 323 16.88 2.10 4.40
CA ASN A 323 17.43 3.43 4.69
C ASN A 323 17.17 4.45 3.56
N LEU A 324 16.52 4.06 2.47
CA LEU A 324 16.31 4.93 1.31
C LEU A 324 15.28 6.01 1.63
N THR A 325 15.72 7.27 1.60
CA THR A 325 14.92 8.47 1.90
C THR A 325 14.65 9.34 0.68
N HIS A 326 15.36 9.11 -0.43
CA HIS A 326 15.19 9.86 -1.66
C HIS A 326 15.46 8.96 -2.88
N LEU A 327 14.52 8.92 -3.83
CA LEU A 327 14.63 8.12 -5.04
C LEU A 327 14.11 8.94 -6.23
N ASN A 328 14.99 9.29 -7.16
CA ASN A 328 14.62 10.08 -8.34
C ASN A 328 14.26 9.19 -9.54
N LEU A 329 12.98 9.10 -9.86
CA LEU A 329 12.43 8.25 -10.94
C LEU A 329 11.99 9.04 -12.18
N GLN A 330 12.46 10.29 -12.35
CA GLN A 330 11.96 11.18 -13.41
C GLN A 330 12.16 10.63 -14.84
N GLY A 331 13.16 9.77 -15.07
CA GLY A 331 13.40 9.14 -16.38
C GLY A 331 12.51 7.93 -16.69
N PHE A 332 11.79 7.38 -15.70
CA PHE A 332 11.08 6.11 -15.84
C PHE A 332 9.81 6.23 -16.70
N ASP A 333 9.86 5.64 -17.89
CA ASP A 333 8.69 5.21 -18.65
C ASP A 333 8.40 3.74 -18.35
N VAL A 334 7.37 3.47 -17.54
CA VAL A 334 6.93 2.11 -17.19
C VAL A 334 5.82 1.57 -18.12
N SER A 335 5.50 2.25 -19.22
CA SER A 335 4.34 1.92 -20.07
C SER A 335 4.38 0.53 -20.71
N ASN A 336 5.57 -0.04 -20.86
CA ASN A 336 5.80 -1.39 -21.39
C ASN A 336 6.10 -2.44 -20.32
N VAL A 337 6.22 -2.07 -19.04
CA VAL A 337 6.56 -2.99 -17.95
C VAL A 337 5.37 -3.92 -17.66
N GLU A 338 5.68 -5.21 -17.48
CA GLU A 338 4.68 -6.28 -17.28
C GLU A 338 4.70 -6.82 -15.85
N LYS A 339 5.84 -6.78 -15.16
CA LYS A 339 6.02 -7.29 -13.79
C LYS A 339 6.69 -6.25 -12.88
N MET A 340 6.09 -5.98 -11.72
CA MET A 340 6.60 -5.05 -10.70
C MET A 340 6.30 -5.54 -9.27
N ASN A 341 6.22 -6.86 -9.04
CA ASN A 341 5.99 -7.43 -7.71
C ASN A 341 7.00 -6.88 -6.70
N SER A 342 6.53 -6.43 -5.55
CA SER A 342 7.34 -5.89 -4.44
C SER A 342 8.28 -4.73 -4.80
N CYS A 343 8.10 -4.04 -5.93
CA CYS A 343 9.09 -3.10 -6.48
C CYS A 343 9.53 -2.00 -5.49
N PHE A 344 8.59 -1.48 -4.69
CA PHE A 344 8.82 -0.47 -3.64
C PHE A 344 8.53 -1.00 -2.23
N SER A 345 8.47 -2.32 -2.04
CA SER A 345 8.22 -2.95 -0.73
C SER A 345 9.38 -2.69 0.23
N ASP A 346 9.04 -2.57 1.52
CA ASP A 346 10.00 -2.46 2.65
C ASP A 346 10.93 -1.23 2.58
N LEU A 347 10.54 -0.20 1.82
CA LEU A 347 11.16 1.13 1.83
C LEU A 347 10.76 1.92 3.09
N THR A 348 11.11 1.38 4.26
CA THR A 348 10.59 1.82 5.56
C THR A 348 10.95 3.27 5.94
N SER A 349 12.06 3.84 5.46
CA SER A 349 12.42 5.25 5.69
C SER A 349 11.87 6.25 4.65
N MET A 350 11.11 5.79 3.66
CA MET A 350 10.64 6.64 2.56
C MET A 350 9.41 7.46 2.96
N GLU A 351 9.56 8.77 3.17
CA GLU A 351 8.43 9.66 3.50
C GLU A 351 7.59 10.09 2.28
N SER A 352 8.19 10.11 1.08
CA SER A 352 7.55 10.60 -0.15
C SER A 352 8.14 9.92 -1.38
N LEU A 353 7.28 9.43 -2.28
CA LEU A 353 7.66 8.71 -3.49
C LEU A 353 6.84 9.21 -4.69
N ASP A 354 7.49 9.87 -5.66
CA ASP A 354 6.81 10.30 -6.89
C ASP A 354 6.81 9.19 -7.94
N VAL A 355 5.66 8.52 -8.02
CA VAL A 355 5.27 7.60 -9.10
C VAL A 355 4.03 8.12 -9.85
N SER A 356 3.74 9.42 -9.74
CA SER A 356 2.49 10.01 -10.25
C SER A 356 2.42 10.07 -11.78
N HIS A 357 3.58 10.07 -12.46
CA HIS A 357 3.71 10.02 -13.92
C HIS A 357 3.64 8.62 -14.53
N PHE A 358 3.61 7.55 -13.71
CA PHE A 358 3.63 6.17 -14.21
C PHE A 358 2.31 5.79 -14.88
N ILE A 359 2.41 5.14 -16.05
CA ILE A 359 1.27 4.68 -16.86
C ILE A 359 1.32 3.14 -16.96
N THR A 360 0.69 2.42 -16.03
CA THR A 360 0.87 0.96 -15.88
C THR A 360 0.03 0.10 -16.84
N SER A 361 -0.14 0.52 -18.11
CA SER A 361 -1.07 -0.12 -19.08
C SER A 361 -0.78 -1.60 -19.34
N ASN A 362 0.49 -2.01 -19.32
CA ASN A 362 0.91 -3.38 -19.61
C ASN A 362 1.19 -4.24 -18.38
N LEU A 363 0.98 -3.71 -17.17
CA LEU A 363 1.22 -4.41 -15.92
C LEU A 363 0.31 -5.64 -15.80
N ARG A 364 0.90 -6.77 -15.38
CA ARG A 364 0.24 -8.08 -15.19
C ARG A 364 0.45 -8.63 -13.79
N GLU A 365 1.53 -8.25 -13.14
CA GLU A 365 1.90 -8.71 -11.80
C GLU A 365 2.41 -7.51 -11.00
N ASN A 366 1.73 -7.18 -9.90
CA ASN A 366 2.07 -6.04 -9.04
C ASN A 366 1.76 -6.29 -7.56
N GLU A 367 1.85 -7.54 -7.13
CA GLU A 367 1.65 -7.92 -5.73
C GLU A 367 2.66 -7.20 -4.82
N TYR A 368 2.26 -6.89 -3.58
CA TYR A 368 3.10 -6.25 -2.56
C TYR A 368 3.75 -4.91 -2.96
N MET A 369 3.32 -4.26 -4.06
CA MET A 369 3.96 -3.09 -4.68
C MET A 369 4.51 -2.05 -3.69
N PHE A 370 3.69 -1.66 -2.71
CA PHE A 370 4.01 -0.66 -1.68
C PHE A 370 3.90 -1.26 -0.26
N ARG A 371 4.14 -2.57 -0.06
CA ARG A 371 4.07 -3.23 1.26
C ARG A 371 5.10 -2.63 2.23
N ASN A 372 4.77 -2.55 3.52
CA ASN A 372 5.66 -2.15 4.62
C ASN A 372 6.33 -0.75 4.47
N MET A 373 5.77 0.17 3.67
CA MET A 373 6.23 1.56 3.55
C MET A 373 5.69 2.42 4.71
N THR A 374 6.11 2.07 5.92
CA THR A 374 5.48 2.51 7.18
C THR A 374 5.59 4.00 7.51
N ASN A 375 6.49 4.75 6.87
CA ASN A 375 6.63 6.22 7.03
C ASN A 375 6.13 7.03 5.81
N LEU A 376 5.58 6.40 4.77
CA LEU A 376 5.11 7.10 3.56
C LEU A 376 3.91 7.99 3.86
N LYS A 377 4.03 9.31 3.66
CA LYS A 377 2.98 10.29 4.02
C LYS A 377 2.00 10.56 2.90
N GLU A 378 2.50 10.74 1.68
CA GLU A 378 1.69 10.94 0.49
C GLU A 378 1.98 9.87 -0.57
N LEU A 379 0.93 9.34 -1.18
CA LEU A 379 1.03 8.49 -2.37
C LEU A 379 0.05 8.95 -3.45
N ASN A 380 0.52 9.02 -4.69
CA ASN A 380 -0.28 9.43 -5.85
C ASN A 380 -0.17 8.40 -6.98
N ILE A 381 -1.28 7.72 -7.28
CA ILE A 381 -1.43 6.74 -8.34
C ILE A 381 -2.55 7.14 -9.33
N ASP A 382 -2.71 8.45 -9.59
CA ASP A 382 -3.79 8.98 -10.46
C ASP A 382 -3.70 8.52 -11.93
N ASN A 383 -2.49 8.42 -12.49
CA ASN A 383 -2.27 7.95 -13.86
C ASN A 383 -2.17 6.42 -13.98
N TRP A 384 -2.22 5.69 -12.86
CA TRP A 384 -2.08 4.23 -12.84
C TRP A 384 -3.32 3.53 -13.38
N ILE A 385 -3.10 2.31 -13.85
CA ILE A 385 -4.08 1.40 -14.43
C ILE A 385 -3.90 0.08 -13.71
N VAL A 386 -4.84 -0.25 -12.82
CA VAL A 386 -4.75 -1.42 -11.95
C VAL A 386 -6.09 -2.14 -11.95
N THR A 387 -6.11 -3.37 -12.45
CA THR A 387 -7.30 -4.23 -12.41
C THR A 387 -7.37 -4.99 -11.09
N SER A 388 -8.58 -5.36 -10.69
CA SER A 388 -8.87 -6.09 -9.44
C SER A 388 -8.24 -7.48 -9.32
N THR A 389 -7.58 -7.96 -10.37
CA THR A 389 -7.14 -9.35 -10.55
C THR A 389 -5.66 -9.60 -10.30
N ILE A 390 -4.83 -8.56 -10.10
CA ILE A 390 -3.36 -8.67 -10.10
C ILE A 390 -2.67 -8.17 -8.82
N SER A 391 -3.43 -7.55 -7.90
CA SER A 391 -2.88 -6.75 -6.79
C SER A 391 -3.17 -7.37 -5.42
N TYR A 392 -2.42 -8.41 -5.07
CA TYR A 392 -2.42 -8.98 -3.72
C TYR A 392 -1.52 -8.17 -2.77
N LYS A 393 -1.96 -7.93 -1.53
CA LYS A 393 -1.23 -7.23 -0.43
C LYS A 393 -0.58 -5.89 -0.81
N PHE A 394 -1.13 -5.22 -1.82
CA PHE A 394 -0.58 -4.02 -2.47
C PHE A 394 -0.23 -2.86 -1.51
N PHE A 395 -0.99 -2.71 -0.42
CA PHE A 395 -0.81 -1.72 0.64
C PHE A 395 -0.64 -2.35 2.04
N GLU A 396 -0.26 -3.63 2.15
CA GLU A 396 -0.11 -4.30 3.46
C GLU A 396 0.90 -3.52 4.34
N ASN A 397 0.45 -3.14 5.54
CA ASN A 397 1.17 -2.29 6.51
C ASN A 397 1.54 -0.86 6.03
N THR A 398 0.92 -0.37 4.95
CA THR A 398 1.18 0.96 4.38
C THR A 398 -0.08 1.84 4.44
N LEU A 399 -0.03 2.89 5.26
CA LEU A 399 -1.16 3.79 5.50
C LEU A 399 -0.71 5.25 5.35
N PRO A 400 -0.68 5.80 4.13
CA PRO A 400 -0.33 7.20 3.91
C PRO A 400 -1.43 8.14 4.42
N GLU A 401 -1.02 9.25 5.03
CA GLU A 401 -1.88 10.36 5.47
C GLU A 401 -2.75 10.91 4.32
N LYS A 402 -2.27 10.77 3.08
CA LYS A 402 -2.95 11.22 1.86
C LYS A 402 -2.73 10.26 0.70
N LEU A 403 -3.83 9.76 0.14
CA LEU A 403 -3.83 8.80 -0.97
C LEU A 403 -4.64 9.34 -2.15
N THR A 404 -3.97 9.60 -3.28
CA THR A 404 -4.63 10.01 -4.53
C THR A 404 -4.77 8.82 -5.49
N ILE A 405 -6.00 8.54 -5.92
CA ILE A 405 -6.36 7.34 -6.65
C ILE A 405 -7.10 7.72 -7.94
N GLY A 406 -6.61 7.22 -9.07
CA GLY A 406 -7.15 7.51 -10.39
C GLY A 406 -8.37 6.67 -10.75
N SER A 407 -9.19 7.17 -11.68
CA SER A 407 -10.40 6.50 -12.19
C SER A 407 -10.18 5.16 -12.91
N ARG A 408 -8.93 4.68 -12.99
CA ARG A 408 -8.49 3.45 -13.65
C ARG A 408 -7.81 2.46 -12.69
N VAL A 409 -7.87 2.73 -11.39
CA VAL A 409 -7.43 1.85 -10.30
C VAL A 409 -8.67 1.27 -9.62
N THR A 410 -8.91 -0.04 -9.78
CA THR A 410 -10.03 -0.72 -9.09
C THR A 410 -9.54 -1.29 -7.76
N LEU A 411 -9.98 -0.70 -6.65
CA LEU A 411 -9.62 -1.17 -5.31
C LEU A 411 -10.28 -2.52 -4.99
N THR A 412 -9.60 -3.36 -4.21
CA THR A 412 -10.15 -4.62 -3.68
C THR A 412 -9.75 -4.85 -2.22
N THR A 413 -10.45 -5.74 -1.53
CA THR A 413 -10.06 -6.20 -0.19
C THR A 413 -8.72 -6.94 -0.19
N PHE A 414 -8.35 -7.57 -1.32
CA PHE A 414 -7.06 -8.25 -1.49
C PHE A 414 -5.87 -7.29 -1.59
N MET A 415 -6.08 -5.97 -1.67
CA MET A 415 -5.01 -4.98 -1.59
C MET A 415 -4.54 -4.67 -0.16
N TYR A 416 -5.28 -5.09 0.88
CA TYR A 416 -4.94 -4.88 2.31
C TYR A 416 -4.67 -3.41 2.69
N LEU A 417 -5.53 -2.48 2.24
CA LEU A 417 -5.58 -1.12 2.79
C LEU A 417 -5.82 -1.19 4.32
N PRO A 418 -4.93 -0.64 5.18
CA PRO A 418 -5.10 -0.73 6.63
C PRO A 418 -6.31 0.05 7.14
N ASP A 419 -6.99 -0.50 8.15
CA ASP A 419 -8.08 0.19 8.84
C ASP A 419 -7.56 1.40 9.64
N LEU A 420 -8.26 2.53 9.53
CA LEU A 420 -7.99 3.71 10.35
C LEU A 420 -8.23 3.43 11.84
N LYS A 421 -7.41 4.07 12.68
CA LYS A 421 -7.58 4.06 14.14
C LYS A 421 -8.89 4.73 14.53
N SER A 422 -9.49 4.30 15.65
CA SER A 422 -10.67 4.95 16.20
C SER A 422 -10.40 6.45 16.44
N GLY A 423 -11.37 7.31 16.07
CA GLY A 423 -11.21 8.76 16.05
C GLY A 423 -10.69 9.35 14.74
N TYR A 424 -10.54 8.54 13.67
CA TYR A 424 -10.13 9.01 12.34
C TYR A 424 -11.10 8.54 11.23
N VAL A 425 -11.11 9.26 10.11
CA VAL A 425 -11.91 8.98 8.92
C VAL A 425 -11.14 9.38 7.66
N TRP A 426 -11.49 8.83 6.50
CA TRP A 426 -11.03 9.41 5.23
C TRP A 426 -11.94 10.57 4.83
N ALA A 427 -11.37 11.72 4.49
CA ALA A 427 -12.07 12.81 3.82
C ALA A 427 -11.65 12.87 2.35
N ASP A 428 -12.62 12.92 1.43
CA ASP A 428 -12.34 13.05 0.00
C ASP A 428 -12.00 14.50 -0.39
N LYS A 429 -11.72 14.78 -1.68
CA LYS A 429 -11.32 16.13 -2.14
C LYS A 429 -12.39 17.22 -1.90
N ASP A 430 -13.65 16.82 -1.74
CA ASP A 430 -14.80 17.69 -1.51
C ASP A 430 -15.23 17.64 -0.01
N ASP A 431 -14.37 17.09 0.84
CA ASP A 431 -14.51 16.87 2.29
C ASP A 431 -15.68 15.95 2.72
N ASN A 432 -16.11 15.04 1.85
CA ASN A 432 -17.09 14.02 2.21
C ASN A 432 -16.45 12.96 3.12
N LEU A 433 -17.16 12.56 4.18
CA LEU A 433 -16.69 11.54 5.12
C LEU A 433 -16.83 10.13 4.53
N VAL A 434 -15.72 9.40 4.48
CA VAL A 434 -15.62 8.04 3.95
C VAL A 434 -15.00 7.14 5.02
N PHE A 435 -15.77 6.21 5.56
CA PHE A 435 -15.25 5.26 6.57
C PHE A 435 -14.38 4.19 5.91
N SER A 436 -13.42 3.61 6.64
CA SER A 436 -12.46 2.62 6.11
C SER A 436 -13.15 1.48 5.34
N ASN A 437 -14.21 0.92 5.92
CA ASN A 437 -15.03 -0.14 5.34
C ASN A 437 -15.90 0.28 4.14
N GLN A 438 -15.95 1.59 3.82
CA GLN A 438 -16.66 2.15 2.68
C GLN A 438 -15.73 2.58 1.54
N LEU A 439 -14.46 2.90 1.83
CA LEU A 439 -13.51 3.50 0.88
C LEU A 439 -13.45 2.77 -0.48
N ILE A 440 -13.30 1.45 -0.46
CA ILE A 440 -13.24 0.59 -1.66
C ILE A 440 -14.51 0.78 -2.52
N ASN A 441 -15.69 0.69 -1.92
CA ASN A 441 -16.96 0.81 -2.63
C ASN A 441 -17.22 2.26 -3.09
N PHE A 442 -16.87 3.25 -2.26
CA PHE A 442 -17.02 4.67 -2.57
C PHE A 442 -16.16 5.08 -3.76
N HIS A 443 -14.89 4.66 -3.80
CA HIS A 443 -14.01 4.93 -4.95
C HIS A 443 -14.51 4.22 -6.21
N ASN A 444 -14.69 2.90 -6.15
CA ASN A 444 -15.06 2.07 -7.31
C ASN A 444 -16.43 2.45 -7.91
N THR A 445 -17.38 2.94 -7.10
CA THR A 445 -18.71 3.37 -7.58
C THR A 445 -18.66 4.76 -8.21
N ASN A 446 -17.88 5.68 -7.65
CA ASN A 446 -17.77 7.04 -8.17
C ASN A 446 -16.90 7.12 -9.43
N GLY A 447 -15.91 6.23 -9.59
CA GLY A 447 -15.17 6.04 -10.85
C GLY A 447 -14.40 7.28 -11.34
N VAL A 448 -14.00 8.16 -10.42
CA VAL A 448 -13.31 9.43 -10.71
C VAL A 448 -12.03 9.56 -9.89
N SER A 449 -11.06 10.30 -10.44
CA SER A 449 -9.89 10.78 -9.71
C SER A 449 -10.32 11.49 -8.41
N ASN A 450 -9.72 11.08 -7.29
CA ASN A 450 -10.00 11.64 -5.97
C ASN A 450 -8.78 11.53 -5.04
N THR A 451 -8.65 12.46 -4.10
CA THR A 451 -7.61 12.49 -3.07
C THR A 451 -8.26 12.31 -1.71
N TYR A 452 -7.98 11.18 -1.08
CA TYR A 452 -8.43 10.86 0.27
C TYR A 452 -7.35 11.31 1.27
N ARG A 453 -7.76 11.97 2.35
CA ARG A 453 -6.91 12.39 3.48
C ARG A 453 -7.38 11.70 4.75
N ILE A 454 -6.46 11.33 5.63
CA ILE A 454 -6.79 10.87 6.98
C ILE A 454 -7.03 12.12 7.85
N GLU A 455 -8.26 12.29 8.33
CA GLU A 455 -8.67 13.44 9.15
C GLU A 455 -9.18 12.96 10.53
N GLU A 456 -9.04 13.78 11.56
CA GLU A 456 -9.64 13.52 12.88
C GLU A 456 -11.17 13.62 12.81
N LEU A 457 -11.86 12.59 13.32
CA LEU A 457 -13.31 12.47 13.32
C LEU A 457 -13.90 12.79 14.70
N HIS A 458 -14.65 13.88 14.78
CA HIS A 458 -15.34 14.31 15.99
C HIS A 458 -16.82 13.96 15.94
N THR A 459 -17.45 13.83 17.12
CA THR A 459 -18.86 13.51 17.29
C THR A 459 -19.57 14.58 18.11
N LEU A 460 -20.73 15.04 17.63
CA LEU A 460 -21.65 15.89 18.38
C LEU A 460 -22.84 15.05 18.85
N THR A 461 -23.12 15.04 20.15
CA THR A 461 -24.35 14.44 20.70
C THR A 461 -25.18 15.49 21.43
N PHE A 462 -26.48 15.21 21.56
CA PHE A 462 -27.45 16.14 22.12
C PHE A 462 -28.11 15.51 23.34
N ASP A 463 -27.96 16.14 24.50
CA ASP A 463 -28.82 15.89 25.66
C ASP A 463 -30.00 16.87 25.58
N THR A 464 -31.17 16.34 25.24
CA THR A 464 -32.37 17.13 25.00
C THR A 464 -33.04 17.57 26.31
N ASN A 465 -32.46 17.23 27.48
CA ASN A 465 -32.98 17.58 28.80
C ASN A 465 -34.46 17.19 28.98
N GLY A 466 -34.87 16.06 28.37
CA GLY A 466 -36.25 15.54 28.38
C GLY A 466 -37.17 16.09 27.28
N GLY A 467 -36.64 16.72 26.22
CA GLY A 467 -37.36 16.99 24.97
C GLY A 467 -37.23 15.85 23.94
N THR A 468 -37.80 16.02 22.76
CA THR A 468 -37.71 15.06 21.64
C THR A 468 -36.26 14.76 21.24
N GLU A 469 -36.00 13.51 20.79
CA GLU A 469 -34.66 13.01 20.46
C GLU A 469 -34.10 13.68 19.19
N ILE A 470 -32.85 14.14 19.28
CA ILE A 470 -32.12 14.79 18.17
C ILE A 470 -30.95 13.91 17.73
N SER A 471 -30.84 13.66 16.43
CA SER A 471 -29.78 12.81 15.87
C SER A 471 -28.39 13.47 16.00
N GLY A 472 -27.45 12.76 16.61
CA GLY A 472 -26.05 13.20 16.72
C GLY A 472 -25.35 13.33 15.36
N GLN A 473 -24.36 14.23 15.30
CA GLN A 473 -23.62 14.55 14.07
C GLN A 473 -22.17 14.04 14.13
N ARG A 474 -21.52 14.00 12.97
CA ARG A 474 -20.10 13.67 12.80
C ARG A 474 -19.48 14.62 11.78
N ASN A 475 -18.29 15.14 12.08
CA ASN A 475 -17.55 16.01 11.17
C ASN A 475 -16.05 16.00 11.51
N ILE A 476 -15.23 16.54 10.61
CA ILE A 476 -13.78 16.65 10.77
C ILE A 476 -13.35 18.01 11.32
N THR A 477 -12.14 18.07 11.87
CA THR A 477 -11.53 19.30 12.41
C THR A 477 -11.61 20.46 11.40
N GLY A 478 -11.98 21.66 11.86
CA GLY A 478 -12.03 22.89 11.04
C GLY A 478 -13.29 23.08 10.18
N LYS A 479 -14.18 22.09 10.07
CA LYS A 479 -15.55 22.27 9.53
C LYS A 479 -16.48 22.85 10.59
N THR A 480 -17.76 23.06 10.29
CA THR A 480 -18.78 23.47 11.28
C THR A 480 -19.80 22.35 11.49
N TRP A 481 -20.46 22.33 12.64
CA TRP A 481 -21.67 21.51 12.81
C TRP A 481 -22.84 22.10 12.01
N TYR A 482 -23.82 21.28 11.69
CA TYR A 482 -25.10 21.75 11.17
C TYR A 482 -25.99 22.18 12.34
N VAL A 483 -26.83 23.20 12.16
CA VAL A 483 -27.86 23.53 13.17
C VAL A 483 -28.87 22.36 13.17
N PRO A 484 -29.12 21.72 14.33
CA PRO A 484 -30.09 20.62 14.42
C PRO A 484 -31.54 21.15 14.42
N ASP A 485 -32.49 20.22 14.29
CA ASP A 485 -33.89 20.50 14.60
C ASP A 485 -34.08 20.90 16.08
N ILE A 486 -35.14 21.65 16.37
CA ILE A 486 -35.46 22.14 17.71
C ILE A 486 -36.13 21.02 18.54
N PRO A 487 -35.63 20.69 19.74
CA PRO A 487 -36.25 19.68 20.58
C PRO A 487 -37.52 20.21 21.26
N GLU A 488 -38.63 19.48 21.13
CA GLU A 488 -39.92 19.83 21.71
C GLU A 488 -40.06 19.27 23.13
N LYS A 489 -40.55 20.07 24.08
CA LYS A 489 -40.69 19.67 25.49
C LYS A 489 -41.97 20.25 26.10
N ASN A 490 -42.90 19.38 26.51
CA ASN A 490 -44.22 19.78 27.01
C ASN A 490 -44.14 20.76 28.19
N GLY A 491 -44.67 21.98 28.01
CA GLY A 491 -44.68 23.05 29.00
C GLY A 491 -43.41 23.89 29.06
N TYR A 492 -42.55 23.82 28.05
CA TYR A 492 -41.29 24.55 27.95
C TYR A 492 -41.07 25.08 26.52
N ILE A 493 -40.47 26.25 26.40
CA ILE A 493 -39.96 26.80 25.13
C ILE A 493 -38.46 26.49 25.08
N PHE A 494 -37.95 26.02 23.95
CA PHE A 494 -36.51 25.86 23.73
C PHE A 494 -35.85 27.22 23.47
N ASP A 495 -34.77 27.51 24.19
CA ASP A 495 -34.03 28.78 24.06
C ASP A 495 -32.76 28.61 23.19
N TYR A 496 -31.85 27.71 23.59
CA TYR A 496 -30.57 27.48 22.92
C TYR A 496 -29.90 26.15 23.35
N TRP A 497 -28.84 25.78 22.64
CA TRP A 497 -27.91 24.71 23.02
C TRP A 497 -26.74 25.28 23.81
N SER A 498 -26.35 24.65 24.93
CA SER A 498 -25.20 25.03 25.76
C SER A 498 -24.17 23.90 25.80
N ILE A 499 -22.88 24.21 26.00
CA ILE A 499 -21.85 23.16 26.20
C ILE A 499 -21.81 22.63 27.65
N ASP A 500 -22.49 23.31 28.57
CA ASP A 500 -22.67 22.91 29.97
C ASP A 500 -24.15 22.56 30.28
N PRO A 501 -24.42 21.59 31.18
CA PRO A 501 -25.79 21.28 31.64
C PRO A 501 -26.51 22.48 32.27
N GLU A 502 -25.77 23.38 32.92
CA GLU A 502 -26.29 24.51 33.67
C GLU A 502 -26.65 25.75 32.82
N GLY A 503 -26.30 25.79 31.54
CA GLY A 503 -26.71 26.86 30.61
C GLY A 503 -25.87 28.15 30.65
N ASN A 504 -24.65 28.10 31.16
CA ASN A 504 -23.77 29.27 31.28
C ASN A 504 -22.99 29.57 30.00
N GLU A 505 -22.76 28.57 29.14
CA GLU A 505 -21.90 28.68 27.95
C GLU A 505 -22.65 28.27 26.65
N PRO A 506 -23.51 29.16 26.09
CA PRO A 506 -24.25 28.91 24.85
C PRO A 506 -23.34 28.61 23.66
N TYR A 507 -23.75 27.65 22.82
CA TYR A 507 -22.97 27.20 21.67
C TYR A 507 -23.33 27.91 20.36
N ASP A 508 -22.30 28.49 19.70
CA ASP A 508 -22.41 29.08 18.37
C ASP A 508 -22.03 28.05 17.29
N PHE A 509 -22.98 27.65 16.45
CA PHE A 509 -22.79 26.67 15.36
C PHE A 509 -21.89 27.17 14.21
N THR A 510 -21.50 28.45 14.20
CA THR A 510 -20.45 28.96 13.29
C THR A 510 -19.03 28.66 13.81
N THR A 511 -18.90 28.19 15.07
CA THR A 511 -17.63 27.76 15.65
C THR A 511 -17.09 26.53 14.90
N PRO A 512 -15.82 26.55 14.43
CA PRO A 512 -15.21 25.38 13.83
C PRO A 512 -15.06 24.21 14.82
N VAL A 513 -15.26 23.00 14.33
CA VAL A 513 -15.08 21.74 15.05
C VAL A 513 -13.61 21.58 15.44
N SER A 514 -13.38 21.34 16.73
CA SER A 514 -12.05 21.13 17.33
C SER A 514 -12.01 19.96 18.32
N SER A 515 -13.18 19.46 18.74
CA SER A 515 -13.34 18.29 19.59
C SER A 515 -14.74 17.69 19.41
N SER A 516 -14.92 16.44 19.83
CA SER A 516 -16.24 15.91 20.17
C SER A 516 -16.88 16.71 21.31
N LEU A 517 -18.21 16.85 21.30
CA LEU A 517 -18.98 17.65 22.24
C LEU A 517 -20.33 16.97 22.58
N ILE A 518 -20.84 17.28 23.77
CA ILE A 518 -22.25 17.08 24.14
C ILE A 518 -22.87 18.47 24.25
N LEU A 519 -24.03 18.68 23.62
CA LEU A 519 -24.81 19.91 23.76
C LEU A 519 -26.07 19.66 24.57
N TYR A 520 -26.34 20.54 25.52
CA TYR A 520 -27.46 20.48 26.45
C TYR A 520 -28.54 21.47 26.04
N ALA A 521 -29.77 20.99 25.83
CA ALA A 521 -30.90 21.83 25.47
C ALA A 521 -31.35 22.66 26.68
N GLN A 522 -31.34 23.98 26.54
CA GLN A 522 -31.80 24.93 27.55
C GLN A 522 -33.21 25.43 27.22
N TYR A 523 -34.02 25.63 28.26
CA TYR A 523 -35.44 25.90 28.13
C TYR A 523 -35.98 26.87 29.18
N THR A 524 -36.87 27.76 28.74
CA THR A 524 -37.69 28.60 29.61
C THR A 524 -39.03 27.90 29.86
N PRO A 525 -39.52 27.83 31.12
CA PRO A 525 -40.85 27.29 31.41
C PRO A 525 -41.94 28.14 30.70
N ALA A 526 -42.78 27.49 29.90
CA ALA A 526 -43.90 28.16 29.25
C ALA A 526 -45.00 28.44 30.29
N TYR A 527 -45.64 29.61 30.23
CA TYR A 527 -46.62 30.01 31.24
C TYR A 527 -47.97 29.30 31.00
N ILE A 528 -48.10 28.07 31.50
CA ILE A 528 -49.37 27.34 31.41
C ILE A 528 -50.42 28.01 32.32
N VAL A 529 -51.45 28.59 31.69
CA VAL A 529 -52.63 29.12 32.37
C VAL A 529 -53.78 28.14 32.24
N SER A 530 -54.04 27.42 33.33
CA SER A 530 -55.20 26.55 33.50
C SER A 530 -56.46 27.37 33.80
N ILE A 531 -57.39 27.47 32.84
CA ILE A 531 -58.68 28.16 33.03
C ILE A 531 -59.77 27.10 33.29
N PRO A 532 -60.51 27.19 34.41
CA PRO A 532 -61.70 26.37 34.62
C PRO A 532 -62.75 26.64 33.55
N ALA A 533 -63.22 25.59 32.88
CA ALA A 533 -64.19 25.65 31.81
C ALA A 533 -65.46 24.88 32.18
N SER A 534 -66.61 25.48 31.92
CA SER A 534 -67.94 24.88 32.10
C SER A 534 -68.70 25.07 30.79
N VAL A 535 -69.21 23.97 30.21
CA VAL A 535 -70.00 24.00 28.97
C VAL A 535 -71.30 23.23 29.15
N ASN A 536 -72.42 23.85 28.82
CA ASN A 536 -73.74 23.22 28.84
C ASN A 536 -74.14 22.86 27.40
N LEU A 537 -73.98 21.59 27.04
CA LEU A 537 -74.21 21.11 25.67
C LEU A 537 -75.67 21.19 25.20
N ASN A 538 -76.59 21.61 26.07
CA ASN A 538 -77.98 21.94 25.71
C ASN A 538 -78.15 23.39 25.21
N GLU A 539 -77.19 24.26 25.49
CA GLU A 539 -77.27 25.71 25.28
C GLU A 539 -76.19 26.21 24.31
N THR A 540 -74.95 25.74 24.44
CA THR A 540 -73.84 26.09 23.52
C THR A 540 -72.71 25.06 23.59
N ASN A 541 -71.90 24.98 22.53
CA ASN A 541 -70.60 24.30 22.51
C ASN A 541 -69.41 25.28 22.40
N GLN A 542 -69.67 26.58 22.55
CA GLN A 542 -68.67 27.65 22.49
C GLN A 542 -67.98 27.85 23.83
N LEU A 543 -66.69 28.18 23.75
CA LEU A 543 -65.81 28.57 24.84
C LEU A 543 -65.07 29.83 24.40
N GLN A 544 -65.27 30.95 25.08
CA GLN A 544 -64.58 32.20 24.75
C GLN A 544 -63.23 32.28 25.45
N VAL A 545 -62.21 32.69 24.69
CA VAL A 545 -60.86 32.96 25.20
C VAL A 545 -60.54 34.42 24.89
N SER A 546 -60.05 35.15 25.87
CA SER A 546 -59.63 36.54 25.75
C SER A 546 -58.24 36.72 26.35
N ALA A 547 -57.46 37.61 25.74
CA ALA A 547 -56.08 37.90 26.14
C ALA A 547 -55.83 39.41 26.10
N GLU A 548 -55.12 39.92 27.11
CA GLU A 548 -54.64 41.29 27.16
C GLU A 548 -53.12 41.29 27.30
N ASN A 549 -52.45 41.90 26.33
CA ASN A 549 -51.01 42.11 26.36
C ASN A 549 -50.70 43.51 26.93
N TYR A 550 -49.77 43.56 27.87
CA TYR A 550 -49.32 44.80 28.52
C TYR A 550 -47.81 45.07 28.31
N GLN A 551 -47.14 44.30 27.45
CA GLN A 551 -45.72 44.45 27.10
C GLN A 551 -45.61 45.20 25.76
N GLU A 552 -45.12 46.45 25.79
CA GLU A 552 -44.90 47.25 24.58
C GLU A 552 -43.82 46.62 23.70
N GLY A 553 -44.12 46.44 22.41
CA GLY A 553 -43.19 45.85 21.44
C GLY A 553 -42.98 44.34 21.52
N LYS A 554 -43.74 43.60 22.34
CA LYS A 554 -43.79 42.12 22.34
C LYS A 554 -45.11 41.58 21.79
N THR A 555 -45.09 40.35 21.29
CA THR A 555 -46.26 39.59 20.86
C THR A 555 -46.60 38.51 21.87
N LEU A 556 -47.80 38.59 22.43
CA LEU A 556 -48.37 37.57 23.31
C LEU A 556 -49.08 36.52 22.45
N ILE A 557 -48.57 35.28 22.43
CA ILE A 557 -49.22 34.15 21.78
C ILE A 557 -49.85 33.27 22.86
N ILE A 558 -51.09 32.83 22.62
CA ILE A 558 -51.74 31.82 23.44
C ILE A 558 -52.13 30.64 22.57
N SER A 559 -51.68 29.45 22.95
CA SER A 559 -52.02 28.16 22.34
C SER A 559 -52.85 27.30 23.32
N THR A 560 -53.53 26.27 22.83
CA THR A 560 -54.28 25.31 23.69
C THR A 560 -54.09 23.90 23.16
N ASN A 561 -54.22 22.91 24.04
CA ASN A 561 -54.35 21.52 23.64
C ASN A 561 -55.54 21.34 22.67
N GLU A 562 -55.35 20.60 21.58
CA GLU A 562 -56.42 20.32 20.60
C GLU A 562 -57.58 19.50 21.20
N LYS A 563 -57.40 18.91 22.39
CA LYS A 563 -58.38 18.05 23.06
C LYS A 563 -58.63 18.53 24.49
N VAL A 564 -59.89 18.47 24.89
CA VAL A 564 -60.33 18.76 26.26
C VAL A 564 -61.10 17.59 26.83
N THR A 565 -60.83 17.31 28.12
CA THR A 565 -61.52 16.31 28.93
C THR A 565 -62.37 17.05 29.97
N LEU A 566 -63.69 16.97 29.83
CA LEU A 566 -64.66 17.58 30.76
C LEU A 566 -65.54 16.50 31.40
N VAL A 567 -65.94 16.67 32.66
CA VAL A 567 -66.72 15.69 33.42
C VAL A 567 -68.12 16.25 33.69
N ASN A 568 -69.17 15.46 33.50
CA ASN A 568 -70.54 15.90 33.76
C ASN A 568 -70.75 16.23 35.25
N THR A 569 -71.37 17.38 35.54
CA THR A 569 -71.54 17.87 36.93
C THR A 569 -72.58 17.10 37.73
N TYR A 570 -73.36 16.21 37.10
CA TYR A 570 -74.42 15.42 37.75
C TYR A 570 -74.10 13.91 37.79
N ASP A 571 -73.42 13.38 36.77
CA ASP A 571 -72.90 12.00 36.74
C ASP A 571 -71.40 12.00 36.42
N PRO A 572 -70.51 11.91 37.43
CA PRO A 572 -69.06 11.89 37.23
C PRO A 572 -68.51 10.70 36.42
N THR A 573 -69.33 9.72 36.04
CA THR A 573 -68.92 8.65 35.11
C THR A 573 -69.01 9.07 33.64
N LEU A 574 -69.75 10.14 33.33
CA LEU A 574 -69.86 10.71 31.99
C LEU A 574 -68.71 11.69 31.72
N ILE A 575 -67.61 11.14 31.18
CA ILE A 575 -66.45 11.92 30.72
C ILE A 575 -66.61 12.25 29.23
N LEU A 576 -66.42 13.53 28.89
CA LEU A 576 -66.46 14.08 27.55
C LEU A 576 -65.04 14.43 27.10
N GLU A 577 -64.42 13.55 26.32
CA GLU A 577 -63.17 13.86 25.60
C GLU A 577 -63.50 14.23 24.16
N LYS A 578 -63.20 15.48 23.76
CA LYS A 578 -63.50 16.00 22.42
C LYS A 578 -62.42 16.96 21.92
N GLU A 579 -62.33 17.04 20.60
CA GLU A 579 -61.47 17.98 19.89
C GLU A 579 -62.07 19.39 19.89
N ILE A 580 -61.20 20.39 20.03
CA ILE A 580 -61.53 21.81 19.98
C ILE A 580 -61.17 22.35 18.60
N THR A 581 -62.13 23.03 17.96
CA THR A 581 -61.90 23.82 16.74
C THR A 581 -62.07 25.32 16.96
N LYS A 582 -61.52 26.13 16.05
CA LYS A 582 -61.28 27.57 16.24
C LYS A 582 -62.04 28.38 15.18
N GLU A 583 -62.65 29.51 15.54
CA GLU A 583 -63.43 30.32 14.58
C GLU A 583 -62.53 31.18 13.67
N LYS A 584 -61.47 31.76 14.24
CA LYS A 584 -60.36 32.35 13.48
C LYS A 584 -59.43 31.23 13.00
N ALA A 585 -59.25 31.10 11.69
CA ALA A 585 -58.24 30.24 11.09
C ALA A 585 -56.87 30.94 11.13
N TYR A 586 -55.95 30.42 11.95
CA TYR A 586 -54.56 30.88 12.01
C TYR A 586 -53.68 30.10 11.03
N MET A 587 -52.49 30.65 10.73
CA MET A 587 -51.49 29.98 9.88
C MET A 587 -51.01 28.67 10.53
N GLU A 588 -50.77 28.70 11.85
CA GLU A 588 -50.37 27.53 12.64
C GLU A 588 -51.56 26.92 13.40
N PRO A 589 -51.75 25.58 13.36
CA PRO A 589 -52.90 24.93 13.99
C PRO A 589 -52.90 25.02 15.51
N ALA A 590 -51.75 25.24 16.17
CA ALA A 590 -51.61 25.34 17.62
C ALA A 590 -52.19 26.66 18.20
N HIS A 591 -52.03 27.79 17.51
CA HIS A 591 -52.34 29.13 18.04
C HIS A 591 -53.86 29.35 18.23
N VAL A 592 -54.26 29.94 19.35
CA VAL A 592 -55.64 30.31 19.69
C VAL A 592 -55.84 31.82 19.62
N LEU A 593 -54.86 32.56 20.12
CA LEU A 593 -54.79 34.02 20.09
C LEU A 593 -53.36 34.46 19.79
N GLU A 594 -53.26 35.55 19.06
CA GLU A 594 -52.02 36.27 18.80
C GLU A 594 -52.31 37.75 19.07
N VAL A 595 -51.59 38.36 20.01
CA VAL A 595 -51.85 39.71 20.53
C VAL A 595 -50.60 40.55 20.33
N LEU A 596 -50.51 41.12 19.13
CA LEU A 596 -49.47 42.04 18.71
C LEU A 596 -49.53 43.34 19.54
N ASP A 597 -48.45 43.62 20.27
CA ASP A 597 -48.26 44.84 21.08
C ASP A 597 -49.33 45.02 22.19
N THR A 598 -49.34 46.18 22.87
CA THR A 598 -50.27 46.46 23.98
C THR A 598 -51.73 46.53 23.53
N LYS A 599 -52.44 45.39 23.56
CA LYS A 599 -53.77 45.21 22.97
C LYS A 599 -54.59 44.14 23.71
N ARG A 600 -55.91 44.13 23.48
CA ARG A 600 -56.84 43.03 23.79
C ARG A 600 -57.26 42.33 22.50
N GLU A 601 -57.31 41.00 22.51
CA GLU A 601 -57.92 40.18 21.45
C GLU A 601 -58.76 39.04 22.04
N GLU A 602 -59.74 38.56 21.28
CA GLU A 602 -60.69 37.53 21.69
C GLU A 602 -60.93 36.53 20.54
N ASN A 603 -61.19 35.27 20.88
CA ASN A 603 -61.49 34.20 19.93
C ASN A 603 -62.46 33.16 20.53
N THR A 604 -63.26 32.54 19.68
CA THR A 604 -64.19 31.47 20.06
C THR A 604 -63.58 30.11 19.74
N LEU A 605 -63.52 29.25 20.76
CA LEU A 605 -63.25 27.83 20.65
C LEU A 605 -64.58 27.06 20.64
N TYR A 606 -64.63 25.97 19.89
CA TYR A 606 -65.83 25.12 19.73
C TYR A 606 -65.48 23.68 20.07
N VAL A 607 -66.15 23.11 21.07
CA VAL A 607 -66.09 21.67 21.36
C VAL A 607 -66.83 20.92 20.27
N GLN A 608 -66.17 20.03 19.52
CA GLN A 608 -66.86 19.27 18.48
C GLN A 608 -67.79 18.21 19.08
N GLN A 609 -69.08 18.26 18.71
CA GLN A 609 -70.06 17.26 19.09
C GLN A 609 -70.20 16.19 18.00
N THR A 610 -69.89 14.94 18.34
CA THR A 610 -70.20 13.77 17.49
C THR A 610 -71.65 13.34 17.70
N ALA A 611 -72.28 12.73 16.69
CA ALA A 611 -73.74 12.80 16.45
C ALA A 611 -74.68 12.03 17.41
N GLU A 612 -74.23 11.59 18.59
CA GLU A 612 -75.08 10.88 19.57
C GLU A 612 -75.73 11.84 20.57
N LYS A 613 -77.05 11.77 20.68
CA LYS A 613 -77.90 12.77 21.36
C LYS A 613 -78.02 12.62 22.88
N GLU A 614 -77.26 11.71 23.49
CA GLU A 614 -77.47 11.31 24.89
C GLU A 614 -76.50 11.98 25.90
N LEU A 615 -75.64 12.89 25.44
CA LEU A 615 -74.69 13.66 26.26
C LEU A 615 -75.23 15.04 26.66
N ALA A 616 -76.47 15.08 27.14
CA ALA A 616 -77.19 16.31 27.49
C ALA A 616 -76.90 16.76 28.94
N GLY A 617 -76.08 17.81 29.13
CA GLY A 617 -75.83 18.39 30.45
C GLY A 617 -74.72 19.42 30.51
N THR A 618 -74.42 19.89 31.72
CA THR A 618 -73.24 20.70 32.03
C THR A 618 -72.03 19.79 32.27
N TYR A 619 -70.92 20.11 31.62
CA TYR A 619 -69.64 19.43 31.77
C TYR A 619 -68.59 20.44 32.21
N GLU A 620 -67.84 20.11 33.26
CA GLU A 620 -66.81 20.97 33.86
C GLU A 620 -65.43 20.31 33.83
N GLY A 621 -64.40 21.14 33.71
CA GLY A 621 -63.01 20.70 33.69
C GLY A 621 -62.06 21.88 33.53
N THR A 622 -60.86 21.61 33.03
CA THR A 622 -59.79 22.60 32.92
C THR A 622 -59.26 22.62 31.49
N ILE A 623 -59.22 23.80 30.88
CA ILE A 623 -58.51 24.02 29.62
C ILE A 623 -57.14 24.61 29.96
N ASN A 624 -56.09 23.97 29.48
CA ASN A 624 -54.72 24.41 29.67
C ASN A 624 -54.29 25.20 28.45
N PHE A 625 -53.95 26.47 28.67
CA PHE A 625 -53.42 27.36 27.65
C PHE A 625 -51.92 27.54 27.86
N THR A 626 -51.12 27.35 26.82
CA THR A 626 -49.70 27.73 26.82
C THR A 626 -49.60 29.21 26.46
N ILE A 627 -48.84 29.99 27.24
CA ILE A 627 -48.64 31.42 27.00
C ILE A 627 -47.16 31.72 26.76
N ASP A 628 -46.91 32.33 25.59
CA ASP A 628 -45.58 32.65 25.07
C ASP A 628 -45.47 34.16 24.78
N PHE A 629 -44.28 34.73 24.95
CA PHE A 629 -44.00 36.18 24.79
C PHE A 629 -42.78 36.44 23.90
N TYR A 630 -43.02 36.64 22.61
CA TYR A 630 -41.99 36.95 21.60
C TYR A 630 -41.67 38.43 21.55
#